data_AF-A0A9X5VAX8-F1
#
_entry.id   AF-A0A9X5VAX8-F1
#
_cell.length_a   1.000
_cell.length_b   1.000
_cell.length_c   1.000
_cell.angle_alpha   90.00
_cell.angle_beta   90.00
_cell.angle_gamma   90.00
#
_symmetry.space_group_name_H-M   'P 1'
#
loop_
_entity.id
_entity.type
_entity.pdbx_description
1 polymer ?
#
loop_
_entity_poly.entity_id
_entity_poly.type
_entity_poly.pdbx_seq_one_letter_code
_entity_poly.pdbx_strand_id
1 'polypeptide(L)'
;MDEINNQEQQEQVQDVDETEVEAIQQTDEIIENKTYSQEEVNALQEQIEELSQYKPKELTDDEIKIQQKLTDLWQREVTQTLKEEGVQMFADFIKVDVDDTDTLKSQITKLKEIIGTLELSNSYQPTNHKNPNGYDVAKKNKDVKSMIRQKLNF
;
A
#
# COMPACT_ATOMS: atom_id res chain seq x y z
N MET A 1 21.44 -64.98 58.99
CA MET A 1 20.78 -66.20 58.50
C MET A 1 19.34 -65.81 58.17
N ASP A 2 18.91 -65.41 56.98
CA ASP A 2 19.53 -65.09 55.68
C ASP A 2 18.55 -64.17 54.93
N GLU A 3 18.98 -63.70 53.77
CA GLU A 3 18.71 -62.43 53.11
C GLU A 3 17.83 -62.58 51.84
N ILE A 4 17.51 -61.44 51.17
CA ILE A 4 17.09 -61.23 49.75
C ILE A 4 15.55 -61.21 49.51
N ASN A 5 14.84 -60.11 49.14
CA ASN A 5 14.87 -59.06 48.08
C ASN A 5 14.10 -59.42 46.78
N ASN A 6 13.12 -58.59 46.35
CA ASN A 6 13.01 -57.85 45.04
C ASN A 6 11.56 -57.58 44.50
N GLN A 7 11.37 -56.38 43.89
CA GLN A 7 10.42 -55.94 42.80
C GLN A 7 8.88 -55.84 43.07
N GLU A 8 8.03 -54.97 42.48
CA GLU A 8 8.08 -53.93 41.41
C GLU A 8 6.75 -53.09 41.36
N GLN A 9 6.88 -51.77 41.12
CA GLN A 9 6.17 -50.82 40.22
C GLN A 9 4.62 -50.59 40.17
N GLN A 10 4.25 -49.28 40.13
CA GLN A 10 2.94 -48.57 39.99
C GLN A 10 2.61 -48.30 38.49
N GLU A 11 1.40 -48.44 37.92
CA GLU A 11 0.06 -47.81 38.05
C GLU A 11 -0.25 -46.70 36.99
N GLN A 12 -0.96 -47.14 35.94
CA GLN A 12 -2.02 -46.59 35.05
C GLN A 12 -2.28 -45.07 34.82
N VAL A 13 -2.60 -44.78 33.55
CA VAL A 13 -2.99 -43.52 32.87
C VAL A 13 -4.38 -43.68 32.20
N GLN A 14 -5.19 -42.60 32.13
CA GLN A 14 -6.25 -42.21 31.14
C GLN A 14 -7.32 -41.31 31.82
N ASP A 15 -8.02 -40.31 31.25
CA ASP A 15 -8.21 -39.67 29.92
C ASP A 15 -8.86 -38.27 30.19
N VAL A 16 -8.45 -37.14 29.57
CA VAL A 16 -8.95 -36.43 28.35
C VAL A 16 -10.31 -35.68 28.47
N ASP A 17 -10.29 -34.34 28.31
CA ASP A 17 -11.07 -33.53 27.33
C ASP A 17 -10.73 -32.01 27.46
N GLU A 18 -10.02 -31.40 26.50
CA GLU A 18 -10.51 -30.49 25.41
C GLU A 18 -10.84 -29.04 25.91
N THR A 19 -10.41 -27.90 25.32
CA THR A 19 -10.16 -27.55 23.91
C THR A 19 -9.27 -26.28 23.79
N GLU A 20 -8.20 -26.37 23.00
CA GLU A 20 -7.74 -25.43 21.94
C GLU A 20 -7.23 -24.01 22.28
N VAL A 21 -5.89 -23.84 22.26
CA VAL A 21 -5.23 -22.62 21.78
C VAL A 21 -4.10 -23.02 20.83
N GLU A 22 -4.05 -22.33 19.71
CA GLU A 22 -3.37 -22.65 18.45
C GLU A 22 -1.86 -22.92 18.57
N ALA A 23 -1.41 -23.84 17.71
CA ALA A 23 -0.04 -24.30 17.56
C ALA A 23 0.93 -23.19 17.15
N ILE A 24 1.84 -22.83 18.05
CA ILE A 24 3.16 -22.33 17.67
C ILE A 24 4.02 -23.58 17.48
N GLN A 25 4.35 -23.92 16.22
CA GLN A 25 5.35 -24.93 15.94
C GLN A 25 6.68 -24.47 16.54
N GLN A 26 6.99 -24.99 17.73
CA GLN A 26 8.35 -24.99 18.26
C GLN A 26 9.15 -25.93 17.35
N THR A 27 9.81 -25.36 16.36
CA THR A 27 10.99 -26.01 15.79
C THR A 27 12.04 -25.96 16.88
N ASP A 28 12.15 -27.03 17.66
CA ASP A 28 13.32 -27.29 18.50
C ASP A 28 14.54 -27.32 17.58
N GLU A 29 15.21 -26.18 17.48
CA GLU A 29 16.50 -26.07 16.84
C GLU A 29 17.46 -26.90 17.70
N ILE A 30 17.81 -28.10 17.20
CA ILE A 30 18.88 -28.90 17.77
C ILE A 30 20.15 -28.06 17.61
N ILE A 31 20.56 -27.35 18.66
CA ILE A 31 21.84 -26.68 18.71
C ILE A 31 22.90 -27.79 18.80
N GLU A 32 23.38 -28.26 17.65
CA GLU A 32 24.63 -29.01 17.60
C GLU A 32 25.73 -28.12 18.19
N ASN A 33 26.30 -28.51 19.33
CA ASN A 33 27.50 -27.89 19.88
C ASN A 33 28.70 -28.21 18.96
N LYS A 34 28.75 -27.58 17.79
CA LYS A 34 29.92 -27.57 16.92
C LYS A 34 31.01 -26.77 17.59
N THR A 35 32.13 -27.44 17.88
CA THR A 35 33.34 -26.78 18.34
C THR A 35 34.05 -26.25 17.10
N TYR A 36 34.02 -24.93 16.91
CA TYR A 36 34.68 -24.27 15.78
C TYR A 36 36.19 -24.18 16.02
N SER A 37 37.00 -24.38 14.97
CA SER A 37 38.43 -24.12 15.06
C SER A 37 38.68 -22.63 15.23
N GLN A 38 39.73 -22.27 15.97
CA GLN A 38 40.15 -20.87 16.13
C GLN A 38 40.40 -20.19 14.77
N GLU A 39 40.84 -20.95 13.77
CA GLU A 39 41.08 -20.48 12.41
C GLU A 39 39.78 -20.08 11.69
N GLU A 40 38.70 -20.84 11.90
CA GLU A 40 37.38 -20.54 11.32
C GLU A 40 36.78 -19.29 11.96
N VAL A 41 36.93 -19.14 13.28
CA VAL A 41 36.49 -17.94 14.00
C VAL A 41 37.24 -16.70 13.52
N ASN A 42 38.57 -16.80 13.36
CA ASN A 42 39.38 -15.68 12.88
C ASN A 42 39.01 -15.29 11.43
N ALA A 43 38.78 -16.28 10.56
CA ALA A 43 38.37 -16.03 9.17
C ALA A 43 36.98 -15.37 9.06
N LEU A 44 36.06 -15.70 9.97
CA LEU A 44 34.76 -15.04 10.07
C LEU A 44 34.90 -13.62 10.63
N GLN A 45 35.79 -13.41 11.59
CA GLN A 45 36.07 -12.08 12.16
C GLN A 45 36.59 -11.11 11.08
N GLU A 46 37.53 -11.56 10.24
CA GLU A 46 38.04 -10.77 9.10
C GLU A 46 36.93 -10.42 8.10
N GLN A 47 36.06 -11.37 7.76
CA GLN A 47 34.92 -11.11 6.88
C GLN A 47 33.93 -10.13 7.48
N ILE A 48 33.68 -10.20 8.78
CA ILE A 48 32.82 -9.25 9.49
C ILE A 48 33.44 -7.86 9.47
N GLU A 49 34.76 -7.76 9.68
CA GLU A 49 35.48 -6.49 9.68
C GLU A 49 35.51 -5.87 8.27
N GLU A 50 35.74 -6.67 7.23
CA GLU A 50 35.60 -6.25 5.83
C GLU A 50 34.17 -5.79 5.53
N LEU A 51 33.14 -6.48 6.02
CA LEU A 51 31.75 -6.10 5.77
C LEU A 51 31.28 -4.90 6.62
N SER A 52 31.94 -4.64 7.75
CA SER A 52 31.59 -3.55 8.66
C SER A 52 31.70 -2.16 8.01
N GLN A 53 32.54 -2.02 6.98
CA GLN A 53 32.70 -0.77 6.22
C GLN A 53 31.44 -0.37 5.44
N TYR A 54 30.55 -1.34 5.17
CA TYR A 54 29.27 -1.11 4.50
C TYR A 54 28.13 -0.84 5.48
N LYS A 55 28.40 -0.82 6.80
CA LYS A 55 27.38 -0.50 7.78
C LYS A 55 26.90 0.95 7.54
N PRO A 56 25.58 1.18 7.45
CA PRO A 56 25.04 2.53 7.38
C PRO A 56 25.55 3.33 8.57
N LYS A 57 26.04 4.55 8.33
CA LYS A 57 26.42 5.44 9.43
C LYS A 57 25.19 5.69 10.29
N GLU A 58 25.30 5.36 11.57
CA GLU A 58 24.29 5.78 12.53
C GLU A 58 24.32 7.29 12.62
N LEU A 59 23.21 7.91 12.24
CA LEU A 59 22.99 9.33 12.39
C LEU A 59 23.03 9.65 13.87
N THR A 60 23.78 10.69 14.23
CA THR A 60 23.77 11.20 15.60
C THR A 60 22.37 11.70 15.97
N ASP A 61 22.03 11.70 17.26
CA ASP A 61 20.71 12.16 17.75
C ASP A 61 20.33 13.55 17.24
N ASP A 62 21.33 14.42 17.05
CA ASP A 62 21.13 15.77 16.52
C ASP A 62 20.81 15.76 15.02
N GLU A 63 21.46 14.91 14.22
CA GLU A 63 21.14 14.75 12.80
C GLU A 63 19.74 14.17 12.59
N ILE A 64 19.31 13.23 13.44
CA ILE A 64 17.95 12.69 13.42
C ILE A 64 16.93 13.79 13.69
N LYS A 65 17.15 14.61 14.72
CA LYS A 65 16.26 15.75 15.04
C LYS A 65 16.18 16.77 13.91
N ILE A 66 17.30 17.03 13.25
CA ILE A 66 17.34 17.97 12.11
C ILE A 66 16.55 17.39 10.93
N GLN A 67 16.73 16.10 10.61
CA GLN A 67 15.97 15.46 9.53
C GLN A 67 14.47 15.47 9.80
N GLN A 68 14.05 15.12 11.02
CA GLN A 68 12.64 15.20 11.41
C GLN A 68 12.06 16.60 11.22
N LYS A 69 12.77 17.63 11.69
CA LYS A 69 12.34 19.02 11.49
C LYS A 69 12.24 19.41 10.02
N LEU A 70 13.17 18.96 9.17
CA LEU A 70 13.12 19.23 7.73
C LEU A 70 11.92 18.55 7.08
N THR A 71 11.65 17.29 7.43
CA THR A 71 10.47 16.57 6.97
C THR A 71 9.19 17.27 7.42
N ASP A 72 9.09 17.70 8.68
CA ASP A 72 7.92 18.40 9.21
C ASP A 72 7.68 19.74 8.51
N LEU A 73 8.74 20.52 8.29
CA LEU A 73 8.66 21.79 7.58
C LEU A 73 8.22 21.59 6.12
N TRP A 74 8.77 20.58 5.46
CA TRP A 74 8.40 20.21 4.11
C TRP A 74 6.93 19.81 4.01
N GLN A 75 6.44 18.95 4.90
CA GLN A 75 5.04 18.54 4.94
C GLN A 75 4.10 19.73 5.13
N ARG A 76 4.49 20.70 5.97
CA ARG A 76 3.73 21.93 6.16
C ARG A 76 3.72 22.79 4.90
N GLU A 77 4.85 22.91 4.22
CA GLU A 77 4.96 23.63 2.95
C GLU A 77 4.08 22.99 1.87
N VAL A 78 4.19 21.67 1.67
CA VAL A 78 3.34 20.91 0.76
C VAL A 78 1.85 21.16 1.05
N THR A 79 1.44 21.04 2.32
CA THR A 79 0.04 21.27 2.73
C THR A 79 -0.42 22.69 2.40
N GLN A 80 0.45 23.68 2.62
CA GLN A 80 0.16 25.08 2.34
C GLN A 80 0.02 25.33 0.83
N THR A 81 0.94 24.81 0.01
CA THR A 81 0.86 24.90 -1.45
C THR A 81 -0.40 24.24 -1.99
N LEU A 82 -0.74 23.04 -1.51
CA LEU A 82 -1.96 22.34 -1.92
C LEU A 82 -3.24 23.13 -1.56
N LYS A 83 -3.21 23.83 -0.42
CA LYS A 83 -4.30 24.71 0.00
C LYS A 83 -4.43 25.94 -0.89
N GLU A 84 -3.31 26.60 -1.21
CA GLU A 84 -3.28 27.76 -2.11
C GLU A 84 -3.80 27.40 -3.50
N GLU A 85 -3.51 26.18 -3.95
CA GLU A 85 -3.91 25.67 -5.26
C GLU A 85 -5.30 25.03 -5.27
N GLY A 86 -6.01 25.03 -4.14
CA GLY A 86 -7.38 24.52 -4.00
C GLY A 86 -7.52 23.00 -4.06
N VAL A 87 -6.41 22.26 -4.00
CA VAL A 87 -6.36 20.79 -4.12
C VAL A 87 -6.06 20.11 -2.78
N GLN A 88 -6.28 20.81 -1.65
CA GLN A 88 -5.99 20.31 -0.30
C GLN A 88 -6.65 18.95 0.01
N MET A 89 -7.85 18.68 -0.53
CA MET A 89 -8.54 17.40 -0.33
C MET A 89 -7.77 16.19 -0.87
N PHE A 90 -6.76 16.41 -1.71
CA PHE A 90 -5.90 15.37 -2.27
C PHE A 90 -4.56 15.24 -1.54
N ALA A 91 -4.36 15.94 -0.41
CA ALA A 91 -3.09 15.93 0.31
C ALA A 91 -2.61 14.53 0.69
N ASP A 92 -3.53 13.65 1.10
CA ASP A 92 -3.20 12.25 1.46
C ASP A 92 -2.64 11.43 0.29
N PHE A 93 -2.83 11.87 -0.95
CA PHE A 93 -2.36 11.20 -2.17
C PHE A 93 -1.07 11.82 -2.72
N ILE A 94 -0.65 12.98 -2.21
CA ILE A 94 0.58 13.66 -2.63
C ILE A 94 1.73 13.06 -1.84
N LYS A 95 2.53 12.21 -2.50
CA LYS A 95 3.79 11.70 -1.95
C LYS A 95 4.94 12.33 -2.71
N VAL A 96 5.69 13.18 -2.01
CA VAL A 96 6.81 13.93 -2.57
C VAL A 96 7.95 13.92 -1.56
N ASP A 97 9.14 13.58 -2.02
CA ASP A 97 10.34 13.58 -1.21
C ASP A 97 10.69 15.00 -0.75
N VAL A 98 11.45 15.09 0.35
CA VAL A 98 11.86 16.39 0.92
C VAL A 98 12.63 17.18 -0.14
N ASP A 99 12.25 18.45 -0.33
CA ASP A 99 12.85 19.41 -1.28
C ASP A 99 12.55 19.16 -2.77
N ASP A 100 11.72 18.15 -3.11
CA ASP A 100 11.33 17.90 -4.50
C ASP A 100 10.13 18.76 -4.94
N THR A 101 10.37 20.06 -5.07
CA THR A 101 9.34 21.05 -5.46
C THR A 101 8.82 20.85 -6.89
N ASP A 102 9.64 20.28 -7.77
CA ASP A 102 9.28 20.08 -9.18
C ASP A 102 8.25 18.95 -9.32
N THR A 103 8.46 17.84 -8.61
CA THR A 103 7.48 16.75 -8.56
C THR A 103 6.18 17.20 -7.91
N LEU A 104 6.24 18.00 -6.85
CA LEU A 104 5.05 18.60 -6.23
C LEU A 104 4.23 19.42 -7.24
N LYS A 105 4.87 20.36 -7.96
CA LYS A 105 4.21 21.18 -8.98
C LYS A 105 3.63 20.34 -10.12
N SER A 106 4.35 19.31 -10.55
CA SER A 106 3.88 18.39 -11.59
C SER A 106 2.62 17.64 -11.14
N GLN A 107 2.62 17.11 -9.91
CA GLN A 107 1.47 16.40 -9.35
C GLN A 107 0.26 17.35 -9.20
N ILE A 108 0.46 18.57 -8.69
CA ILE A 108 -0.59 19.60 -8.58
C ILE A 108 -1.18 19.93 -9.96
N THR A 109 -0.33 20.11 -10.97
CA THR A 109 -0.77 20.43 -12.34
C THR A 109 -1.66 19.31 -12.90
N LYS A 110 -1.22 18.04 -12.76
CA LYS A 110 -2.02 16.89 -13.20
C LYS A 110 -3.35 16.80 -12.45
N LEU A 111 -3.35 17.05 -11.14
CA LEU A 111 -4.59 17.06 -10.35
C LEU A 111 -5.57 18.11 -10.86
N LYS A 112 -5.09 19.33 -11.17
CA LYS A 112 -5.92 20.39 -11.74
C LYS A 112 -6.48 20.03 -13.11
N GLU A 113 -5.68 19.42 -13.97
CA GLU A 113 -6.15 18.93 -15.27
C GLU A 113 -7.26 17.88 -15.11
N ILE A 114 -7.08 16.92 -14.19
CA ILE A 114 -8.10 15.92 -13.88
C ILE A 114 -9.37 16.58 -13.37
N ILE A 115 -9.28 17.52 -12.43
CA ILE A 115 -10.44 18.25 -11.92
C ILE A 115 -11.15 18.99 -13.05
N GLY A 116 -10.41 19.73 -13.89
CA GLY A 116 -10.98 20.46 -15.02
C GLY A 116 -11.69 19.55 -16.03
N THR A 117 -11.11 18.38 -16.34
CA THR A 117 -11.76 17.40 -17.23
C THR A 117 -13.02 16.80 -16.60
N LEU A 118 -13.00 16.49 -15.30
CA LEU A 118 -14.16 15.99 -14.56
C LEU A 118 -15.27 17.05 -14.52
N GLU A 119 -14.95 18.30 -14.20
CA GLU A 119 -15.89 19.41 -14.22
C GLU A 119 -16.51 19.58 -15.60
N LEU A 120 -15.71 19.60 -16.68
CA LEU A 120 -16.23 19.68 -18.05
C LEU A 120 -17.18 18.52 -18.39
N SER A 121 -16.80 17.30 -18.02
CA SER A 121 -17.60 16.10 -18.30
C SER A 121 -18.94 16.09 -17.54
N ASN A 122 -18.95 16.58 -16.30
CA ASN A 122 -20.14 16.62 -15.46
C ASN A 122 -21.00 17.87 -15.71
N SER A 123 -20.40 18.96 -16.17
CA SER A 123 -21.09 20.22 -16.48
C SER A 123 -21.77 20.18 -17.85
N TYR A 124 -21.23 19.40 -18.80
CA TYR A 124 -21.81 19.27 -20.12
C TYR A 124 -22.91 18.20 -20.15
N GLN A 125 -24.09 18.56 -19.67
CA GLN A 125 -25.32 17.87 -20.03
C GLN A 125 -25.90 18.57 -21.26
N PRO A 126 -25.85 17.98 -22.47
CA PRO A 126 -26.42 18.63 -23.65
C PRO A 126 -27.92 18.81 -23.43
N THR A 127 -28.39 20.01 -23.10
CA THR A 127 -29.82 20.31 -22.85
C THR A 127 -30.61 20.56 -24.13
N ASN A 128 -29.92 20.58 -25.28
CA ASN A 128 -30.51 20.89 -26.58
C ASN A 128 -30.29 19.76 -27.59
N HIS A 129 -30.61 18.52 -27.21
CA HIS A 129 -30.95 17.53 -28.22
C HIS A 129 -32.35 17.87 -28.71
N LYS A 130 -32.44 18.46 -29.90
CA LYS A 130 -33.70 18.62 -30.61
C LYS A 130 -34.35 17.24 -30.66
N ASN A 131 -35.46 17.05 -29.94
CA ASN A 131 -36.22 15.81 -30.01
C ASN A 131 -36.46 15.50 -31.49
N PRO A 132 -36.05 14.32 -31.98
CA PRO A 132 -36.17 14.02 -33.39
C PRO A 132 -37.64 14.12 -33.75
N ASN A 133 -37.97 14.96 -34.74
CA ASN A 133 -39.36 15.09 -35.16
C ASN A 133 -39.81 13.76 -35.80
N GLY A 134 -41.13 13.54 -35.91
CA GLY A 134 -41.65 12.26 -36.43
C GLY A 134 -41.11 11.92 -37.82
N TYR A 135 -40.81 12.94 -38.64
CA TYR A 135 -40.19 12.75 -39.95
C TYR A 135 -38.73 12.29 -39.86
N ASP A 136 -37.92 12.87 -38.96
CA ASP A 136 -36.51 12.52 -38.74
C ASP A 136 -36.37 11.08 -38.22
N VAL A 137 -37.29 10.66 -37.35
CA VAL A 137 -37.39 9.26 -36.87
C VAL A 137 -37.75 8.33 -38.04
N ALA A 138 -38.77 8.67 -38.83
CA ALA A 138 -39.18 7.86 -39.98
C ALA A 138 -38.08 7.78 -41.05
N LYS A 139 -37.35 8.88 -41.30
CA LYS A 139 -36.20 8.94 -42.21
C LYS A 139 -35.07 8.04 -41.73
N LYS A 140 -34.73 8.07 -40.44
CA LYS A 140 -33.73 7.18 -39.83
C LYS A 140 -34.11 5.71 -40.01
N ASN A 141 -35.39 5.39 -39.82
CA ASN A 141 -35.92 4.02 -39.92
C ASN A 141 -36.27 3.59 -41.36
N LYS A 142 -36.03 4.45 -42.37
CA LYS A 142 -36.39 4.22 -43.78
C LYS A 142 -37.89 3.93 -44.00
N ASP A 143 -38.77 4.43 -43.13
CA ASP A 143 -40.22 4.28 -43.25
C ASP A 143 -40.81 5.39 -44.12
N VAL A 144 -40.90 5.10 -45.43
CA VAL A 144 -41.43 6.04 -46.44
C VAL A 144 -42.89 6.42 -46.16
N LYS A 145 -43.71 5.49 -45.64
CA LYS A 145 -45.13 5.75 -45.35
C LYS A 145 -45.27 6.77 -44.23
N SER A 146 -44.51 6.59 -43.15
CA SER A 146 -44.51 7.54 -42.03
C SER A 146 -43.87 8.88 -42.41
N MET A 147 -42.84 8.91 -43.28
CA MET A 147 -42.28 10.15 -43.79
C MET A 147 -43.31 10.99 -44.55
N ILE A 148 -44.08 10.36 -45.44
CA ILE A 148 -45.12 11.05 -46.22
C ILE A 148 -46.22 11.57 -45.28
N ARG A 149 -46.66 10.76 -44.31
CA ARG A 149 -47.68 11.17 -43.34
C ARG A 149 -47.26 12.41 -42.54
N GLN A 150 -46.03 12.43 -42.05
CA GLN A 150 -45.47 13.54 -41.27
C GLN A 150 -45.30 14.82 -42.11
N LYS A 151 -45.06 14.70 -43.43
CA LYS A 151 -44.90 15.86 -44.31
C LYS A 151 -46.23 16.46 -44.78
N LEU A 152 -47.30 15.68 -44.79
CA LEU A 152 -48.62 16.07 -45.29
C LEU A 152 -49.63 16.45 -44.17
N ASN A 153 -49.21 16.46 -42.90
CA ASN A 153 -50.05 16.82 -41.72
C ASN A 153 -51.40 16.07 -41.66
N PHE A 154 -51.41 14.75 -41.87
CA PHE A 154 -52.59 13.89 -41.64
C PHE A 154 -52.73 13.42 -40.20
#